data_AF-A0A397YKZ7-F1
#
_entry.id   AF-A0A397YKZ7-F1
#
_cell.length_a   1.000
_cell.length_b   1.000
_cell.length_c   1.000
_cell.angle_alpha   90.00
_cell.angle_beta   90.00
_cell.angle_gamma   90.00
#
_symmetry.space_group_name_H-M   'P 1'
#
loop_
_entity.id
_entity.type
_entity.pdbx_description
1 polymer ?
#
loop_
_entity_poly.entity_id
_entity_poly.type
_entity_poly.pdbx_seq_one_letter_code
_entity_poly.pdbx_strand_id
1 'polypeptide(L)'
;MSSSGTQLHNVFVYGSFQEPDVTYVMLERTPESISATLPGFTRKRLKGCLYPCIVPSEEGEVHGKVIMGLTDEELRNLDAVEGNEFERVTVGVVREDNSEKMPAKTYIWINKNDPDLDGEWDFEEWKRLHKKKFIETFKEIMEWMKDPQGKGRDTFSHALREDQVNQSS
;
A
#
# COMPACT_ATOMS: atom_id res chain seq x y z
N MET A 1 -32.45 -16.94 -7.82
CA MET A 1 -31.12 -17.17 -7.24
C MET A 1 -30.13 -16.42 -8.11
N SER A 2 -29.79 -15.20 -7.71
CA SER A 2 -28.82 -14.41 -8.46
C SER A 2 -27.46 -15.05 -8.27
N SER A 3 -26.85 -15.51 -9.37
CA SER A 3 -25.46 -15.93 -9.40
C SER A 3 -24.63 -14.76 -8.90
N SER A 4 -24.22 -14.80 -7.62
CA SER A 4 -23.24 -13.89 -7.06
C SER A 4 -21.92 -14.23 -7.73
N GLY A 5 -21.70 -13.66 -8.92
CA GLY A 5 -20.38 -13.61 -9.53
C GLY A 5 -19.44 -12.97 -8.52
N THR A 6 -18.29 -13.61 -8.28
CA THR A 6 -17.24 -13.05 -7.41
C THR A 6 -16.93 -11.64 -7.89
N GLN A 7 -17.26 -10.63 -7.09
CA GLN A 7 -16.93 -9.24 -7.40
C GLN A 7 -15.41 -9.14 -7.33
N LEU A 8 -14.80 -8.83 -8.47
CA LEU A 8 -13.37 -8.58 -8.54
C LEU A 8 -13.10 -7.08 -8.41
N HIS A 9 -11.99 -6.75 -7.76
CA HIS A 9 -11.56 -5.40 -7.45
C HIS A 9 -10.21 -5.10 -8.08
N ASN A 10 -10.04 -3.85 -8.48
CA ASN A 10 -8.77 -3.31 -8.92
C ASN A 10 -8.26 -2.37 -7.84
N VAL A 11 -7.01 -2.52 -7.41
CA VAL A 11 -6.41 -1.71 -6.35
C VAL A 11 -5.15 -1.04 -6.88
N PHE A 12 -5.12 0.29 -6.84
CA PHE A 12 -3.94 1.09 -7.10
C PHE A 12 -3.03 1.07 -5.88
N VAL A 13 -1.76 0.74 -6.10
CA VAL A 13 -0.71 0.64 -5.09
C VAL A 13 0.46 1.53 -5.50
N TYR A 14 0.98 2.27 -4.53
CA TYR A 14 1.96 3.35 -4.75
C TYR A 14 3.19 3.26 -3.82
N GLY A 15 3.28 2.18 -3.03
CA GLY A 15 4.36 1.92 -2.08
C GLY A 15 4.88 0.49 -2.18
N SER A 16 5.08 -0.16 -1.03
CA SER A 16 5.66 -1.51 -0.91
C SER A 16 4.89 -2.58 -1.70
N PHE A 17 3.57 -2.46 -1.80
CA PHE A 17 2.72 -3.39 -2.55
C PHE A 17 2.91 -3.35 -4.08
N GLN A 18 3.72 -2.43 -4.62
CA GLN A 18 4.12 -2.49 -6.03
C GLN A 18 5.08 -3.66 -6.33
N GLU A 19 5.71 -4.22 -5.30
CA GLU A 19 6.67 -5.31 -5.42
C GLU A 19 5.95 -6.68 -5.37
N PRO A 20 6.09 -7.52 -6.41
CA PRO A 20 5.39 -8.81 -6.48
C PRO A 20 5.62 -9.71 -5.26
N ASP A 21 6.84 -9.76 -4.74
CA ASP A 21 7.18 -10.57 -3.56
C ASP A 21 6.39 -10.16 -2.31
N VAL A 22 6.09 -8.86 -2.15
CA VAL A 22 5.28 -8.36 -1.03
C VAL A 22 3.83 -8.77 -1.22
N THR A 23 3.29 -8.60 -2.42
CA THR A 23 1.90 -9.01 -2.71
C THR A 23 1.69 -10.50 -2.56
N TYR A 24 2.69 -11.32 -2.94
CA TYR A 24 2.64 -12.77 -2.81
C TYR A 24 2.53 -13.22 -1.35
N VAL A 25 3.23 -12.55 -0.44
CA VAL A 25 3.17 -12.86 1.00
C VAL A 25 1.76 -12.67 1.57
N MET A 26 1.01 -11.68 1.07
CA MET A 26 -0.34 -11.38 1.55
C MET A 26 -1.44 -12.14 0.82
N LEU A 27 -1.28 -12.36 -0.49
CA LEU A 27 -2.31 -12.92 -1.37
C LEU A 27 -2.11 -14.40 -1.67
N GLU A 28 -0.93 -14.96 -1.34
CA GLU A 28 -0.50 -16.32 -1.68
C GLU A 28 -0.51 -16.61 -3.19
N ARG A 29 -0.60 -15.56 -4.01
CA ARG A 29 -0.49 -15.55 -5.47
C ARG A 29 0.03 -14.19 -5.94
N THR A 30 0.38 -14.11 -7.22
CA THR A 30 0.76 -12.84 -7.87
C THR A 30 -0.30 -12.49 -8.90
N PRO A 31 -1.25 -11.59 -8.58
CA PRO A 31 -2.21 -11.10 -9.56
C PRO A 31 -1.50 -10.32 -10.66
N GLU A 32 -2.18 -10.18 -11.81
CA GLU A 32 -1.71 -9.28 -12.85
C GLU A 32 -1.71 -7.83 -12.34
N SER A 33 -0.66 -7.09 -12.70
CA SER A 33 -0.55 -5.67 -12.36
C SER A 33 -0.13 -4.87 -13.58
N ILE A 34 -0.73 -3.70 -13.75
CA ILE A 34 -0.39 -2.75 -14.82
C ILE A 34 0.15 -1.45 -14.22
N SER A 35 1.09 -0.80 -14.89
CA SER A 35 1.55 0.53 -14.47
C SER A 35 0.47 1.57 -14.72
N ALA A 36 0.29 2.48 -13.77
CA ALA A 36 -0.71 3.54 -13.86
C ALA A 36 -0.28 4.79 -13.10
N THR A 37 -0.85 5.92 -13.50
CA THR A 37 -0.69 7.21 -12.85
C THR A 37 -1.99 7.63 -12.18
N LEU A 38 -1.90 8.05 -10.91
CA LEU A 38 -2.99 8.65 -10.16
C LEU A 38 -2.81 10.18 -10.11
N PRO A 39 -3.58 10.97 -10.88
CA PRO A 39 -3.53 12.42 -10.82
C PRO A 39 -4.29 12.98 -9.61
N GLY A 40 -3.94 14.17 -9.16
CA GLY A 40 -4.59 14.87 -8.05
C GLY A 40 -4.09 14.47 -6.66
N PHE A 41 -2.97 13.76 -6.59
CA PHE A 41 -2.37 13.26 -5.36
C PHE A 41 -0.84 13.41 -5.42
N THR A 42 -0.22 13.60 -4.27
CA THR A 42 1.24 13.53 -4.12
C THR A 42 1.60 12.42 -3.14
N ARG A 43 2.62 11.64 -3.49
CA ARG A 43 3.20 10.64 -2.60
C ARG A 43 4.17 11.30 -1.64
N LYS A 44 4.01 11.02 -0.36
CA LYS A 44 4.84 11.52 0.73
C LYS A 44 5.41 10.37 1.54
N ARG A 45 6.60 10.61 2.09
CA ARG A 45 7.17 9.75 3.11
C ARG A 45 6.63 10.16 4.48
N LEU A 46 6.38 9.17 5.34
CA LEU A 46 6.12 9.40 6.76
C LEU A 46 7.41 9.16 7.54
N LYS A 47 7.76 10.09 8.41
CA LYS A 47 8.97 10.01 9.23
C LYS A 47 8.98 8.72 10.05
N GLY A 48 10.05 7.94 9.91
CA GLY A 48 10.22 6.69 10.63
C GLY A 48 9.33 5.55 10.16
N CYS A 49 8.64 5.65 9.02
CA CYS A 49 7.85 4.56 8.45
C CYS A 49 8.51 3.99 7.18
N LEU A 50 8.47 2.67 7.02
CA LEU A 50 8.99 1.96 5.83
C LEU A 50 7.97 1.90 4.68
N TYR A 51 6.96 2.75 4.69
CA TYR A 51 5.92 2.82 3.67
C TYR A 51 5.53 4.28 3.40
N PRO A 52 5.19 4.61 2.15
CA PRO A 52 4.71 5.94 1.81
C PRO A 52 3.21 6.07 2.08
N CYS A 53 2.75 7.31 2.01
CA CYS A 53 1.34 7.62 1.96
C CYS A 53 1.06 8.58 0.79
N ILE A 54 -0.21 8.71 0.42
CA ILE A 54 -0.64 9.71 -0.57
C ILE A 54 -1.63 10.68 0.07
N VAL A 55 -1.50 11.95 -0.30
CA VAL A 55 -2.39 13.05 0.12
C VAL A 55 -2.87 13.82 -1.10
N PRO A 56 -4.08 14.41 -1.06
CA PRO A 56 -4.58 15.22 -2.17
C PRO A 56 -3.64 16.37 -2.52
N SER A 57 -3.43 16.61 -3.82
CA SER A 57 -2.55 17.65 -4.35
C SER A 57 -2.98 17.98 -5.78
N GLU A 58 -3.48 19.20 -6.02
CA GLU A 58 -4.14 19.56 -7.29
C GLU A 58 -3.26 19.37 -8.53
N GLU A 59 -1.96 19.70 -8.41
CA GLU A 59 -0.98 19.57 -9.49
C GLU A 59 -0.13 18.29 -9.38
N GLY A 60 -0.36 17.49 -8.34
CA GLY A 60 0.40 16.28 -8.06
C GLY A 60 -0.05 15.09 -8.88
N GLU A 61 0.87 14.19 -9.16
CA GLU A 61 0.57 12.85 -9.65
C GLU A 61 1.42 11.79 -8.94
N VAL A 62 0.88 10.57 -8.87
CA VAL A 62 1.54 9.43 -8.27
C VAL A 62 1.65 8.31 -9.29
N HIS A 63 2.88 7.93 -9.63
CA HIS A 63 3.15 6.73 -10.41
C HIS A 63 3.14 5.50 -9.50
N GLY A 64 2.43 4.48 -9.95
CA GLY A 64 2.25 3.24 -9.23
C GLY A 64 1.81 2.10 -10.13
N LYS A 65 1.14 1.12 -9.53
CA LYS A 65 0.57 -0.02 -10.26
C LYS A 65 -0.87 -0.25 -9.84
N VAL A 66 -1.67 -0.80 -10.74
CA VAL A 66 -3.00 -1.34 -10.42
C VAL A 66 -2.90 -2.85 -10.37
N ILE A 67 -3.11 -3.44 -9.20
CA ILE A 67 -3.30 -4.88 -9.03
C ILE A 67 -4.73 -5.21 -9.44
N MET A 68 -4.88 -6.10 -10.41
CA MET A 68 -6.18 -6.43 -11.01
C MET A 68 -6.73 -7.75 -10.46
N GLY A 69 -8.06 -7.84 -10.41
CA GLY A 69 -8.72 -9.11 -10.15
C GLY A 69 -8.58 -9.62 -8.71
N LEU A 70 -8.60 -8.71 -7.73
CA LEU A 70 -8.61 -9.06 -6.30
C LEU A 70 -10.01 -9.49 -5.87
N THR A 71 -10.12 -10.59 -5.14
CA THR A 71 -11.36 -11.05 -4.52
C THR A 71 -11.73 -10.18 -3.32
N ASP A 72 -12.97 -10.30 -2.84
CA ASP A 72 -13.40 -9.62 -1.60
C ASP A 72 -12.55 -10.00 -0.39
N GLU A 73 -12.01 -11.22 -0.32
CA GLU A 73 -11.18 -11.69 0.78
C GLU A 73 -9.80 -11.07 0.76
N GLU A 74 -9.14 -11.09 -0.39
CA GLU A 74 -7.85 -10.45 -0.60
C GLU A 74 -7.89 -8.94 -0.36
N LEU A 75 -9.00 -8.33 -0.78
CA LEU A 75 -9.25 -6.93 -0.50
C LEU A 75 -9.44 -6.65 1.00
N ARG A 76 -10.04 -7.57 1.77
CA ARG A 76 -10.10 -7.47 3.23
C ARG A 76 -8.74 -7.64 3.89
N ASN A 77 -7.83 -8.44 3.33
CA ASN A 77 -6.46 -8.55 3.84
C ASN A 77 -5.71 -7.22 3.69
N LEU A 78 -5.87 -6.55 2.55
CA LEU A 78 -5.35 -5.19 2.36
C LEU A 78 -5.95 -4.22 3.40
N ASP A 79 -7.27 -4.22 3.59
CA ASP A 79 -7.90 -3.38 4.62
C ASP A 79 -7.36 -3.67 6.03
N ALA A 80 -7.08 -4.93 6.34
CA ALA A 80 -6.55 -5.33 7.64
C ALA A 80 -5.11 -4.86 7.86
N VAL A 81 -4.29 -4.87 6.81
CA VAL A 81 -2.89 -4.41 6.86
C VAL A 81 -2.80 -2.88 6.94
N GLU A 82 -3.55 -2.18 6.09
CA GLU A 82 -3.57 -0.70 6.02
C GLU A 82 -4.20 -0.10 7.30
N GLY A 83 -5.10 -0.85 7.94
CA GLY A 83 -5.60 -0.55 9.27
C GLY A 83 -6.44 0.74 9.33
N ASN A 84 -6.35 1.43 10.46
CA ASN A 84 -7.15 2.63 10.73
C ASN A 84 -6.45 3.94 10.34
N GLU A 85 -5.22 3.88 9.83
CA GLU A 85 -4.43 5.05 9.44
C GLU A 85 -4.74 5.51 8.00
N PHE A 86 -5.24 4.58 7.19
CA PHE A 86 -5.62 4.82 5.82
C PHE A 86 -7.12 4.64 5.59
N GLU A 87 -7.67 5.45 4.68
CA GLU A 87 -9.03 5.30 4.20
C GLU A 87 -9.00 4.71 2.79
N ARG A 88 -9.81 3.68 2.56
CA ARG A 88 -9.99 3.12 1.21
C ARG A 88 -11.00 3.93 0.42
N VAL A 89 -10.53 4.53 -0.67
CA VAL A 89 -11.36 5.36 -1.58
C VAL A 89 -11.32 4.81 -3.00
N THR A 90 -12.30 5.18 -3.82
CA THR A 90 -12.29 4.90 -5.26
C THR A 90 -11.77 6.12 -6.01
N VAL A 91 -10.76 5.93 -6.86
CA VAL A 91 -10.09 6.97 -7.64
C VAL A 91 -10.09 6.61 -9.12
N GLY A 92 -9.89 7.61 -9.97
CA GLY A 92 -9.63 7.42 -11.40
C GLY A 92 -8.12 7.44 -11.66
N VAL A 93 -7.58 6.34 -12.17
CA VAL A 93 -6.17 6.23 -12.58
C VAL A 93 -6.08 6.19 -14.11
N VAL A 94 -4.94 6.63 -14.65
CA VAL A 94 -4.63 6.58 -16.07
C VAL A 94 -3.62 5.45 -16.29
N ARG A 95 -3.96 4.48 -17.13
CA ARG A 95 -3.04 3.39 -17.45
C ARG A 95 -1.86 3.91 -18.27
N GLU A 96 -0.64 3.47 -17.97
CA GLU A 96 0.54 3.91 -18.72
C GLU A 96 0.68 3.23 -20.08
N ASP A 97 0.07 2.06 -20.28
CA ASP A 97 0.19 1.28 -21.52
C ASP A 97 -0.66 1.82 -22.68
N ASN A 98 -1.83 2.38 -22.38
CA ASN A 98 -2.78 2.86 -23.40
C ASN A 98 -3.41 4.23 -23.09
N SER A 99 -3.04 4.88 -21.97
CA SER A 99 -3.59 6.16 -21.52
C SER A 99 -5.10 6.16 -21.23
N GLU A 100 -5.73 4.98 -21.09
CA GLU A 100 -7.14 4.90 -20.70
C GLU A 100 -7.32 5.19 -19.21
N LYS A 101 -8.43 5.84 -18.88
CA LYS A 101 -8.85 6.05 -17.50
C LYS A 101 -9.61 4.82 -17.01
N MET A 102 -9.29 4.37 -15.80
CA MET A 102 -10.03 3.29 -15.15
C MET A 102 -10.27 3.58 -13.67
N PRO A 103 -11.39 3.09 -13.10
CA PRO A 103 -11.62 3.16 -11.67
C PRO A 103 -10.74 2.12 -10.94
N ALA A 104 -10.13 2.54 -9.85
CA ALA A 104 -9.40 1.67 -8.93
C ALA A 104 -9.67 2.09 -7.49
N LYS A 105 -9.62 1.14 -6.56
CA LYS A 105 -9.56 1.43 -5.13
C LYS A 105 -8.13 1.81 -4.76
N THR A 106 -7.93 2.71 -3.82
CA THR A 106 -6.62 3.03 -3.26
C THR A 106 -6.77 3.34 -1.78
N TYR A 107 -5.67 3.29 -1.06
CA TYR A 107 -5.59 3.72 0.33
C TYR A 107 -5.05 5.16 0.36
N ILE A 108 -5.65 6.06 1.13
CA ILE A 108 -5.20 7.45 1.30
C ILE A 108 -4.94 7.74 2.77
N TRP A 109 -3.97 8.60 3.06
CA TRP A 109 -3.67 8.97 4.45
C TRP A 109 -4.82 9.78 5.04
N ILE A 110 -5.34 9.36 6.20
CA ILE A 110 -6.45 10.06 6.86
C ILE A 110 -5.98 11.40 7.45
N ASN A 111 -4.79 11.43 8.06
CA ASN A 111 -4.28 12.60 8.76
C ASN A 111 -3.51 13.55 7.82
N LYS A 112 -4.21 14.37 7.04
CA LYS A 112 -3.59 15.29 6.06
C LYS A 112 -2.65 16.35 6.67
N ASN A 113 -2.80 16.64 7.96
CA ASN A 113 -2.00 17.65 8.67
C ASN A 113 -0.93 17.00 9.55
N ASP A 114 -0.57 15.75 9.26
CA ASP A 114 0.42 15.02 10.03
C ASP A 114 1.80 15.70 9.92
N PRO A 115 2.41 16.12 11.04
CA PRO A 115 3.72 16.78 11.03
C PRO A 115 4.84 15.87 10.54
N ASP A 116 4.63 14.55 10.51
CA ASP A 116 5.60 13.58 10.02
C ASP A 116 5.53 13.36 8.49
N LEU A 117 4.65 14.05 7.77
CA LEU A 117 4.61 14.12 6.30
C LEU A 117 5.78 14.95 5.75
N ASP A 118 6.98 14.46 5.96
CA ASP A 118 8.22 15.14 5.58
C ASP A 118 9.07 14.22 4.70
N GLY A 119 9.21 14.61 3.44
CA GLY A 119 10.11 13.95 2.49
C GLY A 119 9.45 13.40 1.22
N GLU A 120 10.30 13.25 0.21
CA GLU A 120 10.00 12.55 -1.03
C GLU A 120 10.19 11.04 -0.81
N TRP A 121 9.37 10.24 -1.50
CA TRP A 121 9.48 8.79 -1.49
C TRP A 121 10.12 8.29 -2.79
N ASP A 122 11.30 7.68 -2.66
CA ASP A 122 11.96 6.94 -3.73
C ASP A 122 11.72 5.44 -3.58
N PHE A 123 11.00 4.87 -4.54
CA PHE A 123 10.67 3.44 -4.54
C PHE A 123 11.89 2.55 -4.83
N GLU A 124 12.83 3.00 -5.66
CA GLU A 124 14.04 2.23 -6.00
C GLU A 124 15.02 2.22 -4.83
N GLU A 125 15.15 3.34 -4.12
CA GLU A 125 15.91 3.39 -2.88
C GLU A 125 15.30 2.46 -1.82
N TRP A 126 13.98 2.53 -1.62
CA TRP A 126 13.28 1.63 -0.71
C TRP A 126 13.49 0.16 -1.08
N LYS A 127 13.43 -0.16 -2.38
CA LYS A 127 13.63 -1.52 -2.87
C LYS A 127 15.02 -2.04 -2.54
N ARG A 128 16.03 -1.18 -2.63
CA ARG A 128 17.44 -1.51 -2.35
C ARG A 128 17.73 -1.63 -0.85
N LEU A 129 17.20 -0.73 -0.03
CA LEU A 129 17.56 -0.62 1.39
C LEU A 129 16.62 -1.38 2.33
N HIS A 130 15.33 -1.43 2.01
CA HIS A 130 14.30 -1.81 2.97
C HIS A 130 13.46 -3.03 2.55
N LYS A 131 13.40 -3.38 1.25
CA LYS A 131 12.60 -4.52 0.75
C LYS A 131 12.78 -5.79 1.55
N LYS A 132 14.03 -6.20 1.83
CA LYS A 132 14.32 -7.47 2.51
C LYS A 132 13.73 -7.48 3.92
N LYS A 133 14.04 -6.46 4.72
CA LYS A 133 13.51 -6.30 6.08
C LYS A 133 11.98 -6.22 6.06
N PHE A 134 11.43 -5.44 5.13
CA PHE A 134 9.98 -5.31 4.98
C PHE A 134 9.33 -6.68 4.73
N ILE A 135 9.84 -7.49 3.79
CA ILE A 135 9.27 -8.81 3.50
C ILE A 135 9.38 -9.75 4.70
N GLU A 136 10.51 -9.76 5.41
CA GLU A 136 10.70 -10.59 6.60
C GLU A 136 9.68 -10.22 7.69
N THR A 137 9.59 -8.94 8.05
CA THR A 137 8.61 -8.46 9.03
C THR A 137 7.17 -8.69 8.54
N PHE A 138 6.89 -8.45 7.26
CA PHE A 138 5.54 -8.59 6.71
C PHE A 138 5.06 -10.05 6.70
N LYS A 139 5.96 -11.02 6.52
CA LYS A 139 5.62 -12.45 6.70
C LYS A 139 5.18 -12.76 8.12
N GLU A 140 5.93 -12.28 9.12
CA GLU A 140 5.57 -12.46 10.53
C GLU A 140 4.19 -11.84 10.85
N ILE A 141 3.91 -10.66 10.28
CA ILE A 141 2.62 -9.99 10.37
C ILE A 141 1.51 -10.87 9.79
N MET A 142 1.69 -11.39 8.57
CA MET A 142 0.69 -12.21 7.89
C MET A 142 0.46 -13.56 8.61
N GLU A 143 1.52 -14.21 9.10
CA GLU A 143 1.40 -15.43 9.91
C GLU A 143 0.62 -15.16 11.19
N TRP A 144 0.88 -14.04 11.85
CA TRP A 144 0.18 -13.65 13.06
C TRP A 144 -1.30 -13.30 12.81
N MET A 145 -1.63 -12.67 11.67
CA MET A 145 -3.04 -12.41 11.32
C MET A 145 -3.86 -13.70 11.13
N LYS A 146 -3.23 -14.84 10.83
CA LYS A 146 -3.90 -16.14 10.72
C LYS A 146 -4.32 -16.72 12.08
N ASP A 147 -3.61 -16.38 13.17
CA ASP A 147 -3.94 -16.78 14.55
C ASP A 147 -3.69 -15.60 15.52
N PRO A 148 -4.63 -14.64 15.61
CA PRO A 148 -4.45 -13.47 16.44
C PRO A 148 -4.64 -13.84 17.92
N GLN A 149 -3.57 -14.25 18.58
CA GLN A 149 -3.53 -14.51 20.03
C GLN A 149 -3.61 -13.21 20.87
N GLY A 150 -4.51 -12.28 20.52
CA GLY A 150 -4.92 -11.15 21.35
C GLY A 150 -4.08 -9.87 21.33
N LYS A 151 -3.16 -9.68 20.37
CA LYS A 151 -2.44 -8.39 20.19
C LYS A 151 -3.21 -7.44 19.26
N GLY A 152 -3.18 -6.14 19.56
CA GLY A 152 -3.93 -5.13 18.81
C GLY A 152 -3.28 -4.77 17.47
N ARG A 153 -4.08 -4.20 16.55
CA ARG A 153 -3.69 -3.76 15.19
C ARG A 153 -2.54 -2.74 15.18
N ASP A 154 -2.43 -1.92 16.22
CA ASP A 154 -1.38 -0.91 16.37
C ASP A 154 0.05 -1.49 16.35
N THR A 155 0.18 -2.78 16.68
CA THR A 155 1.48 -3.48 16.69
C THR A 155 2.14 -3.52 15.30
N PHE A 156 1.36 -3.52 14.23
CA PHE A 156 1.87 -3.66 12.86
C PHE A 156 2.54 -2.39 12.33
N SER A 157 1.86 -1.24 12.49
CA SER A 157 2.41 0.06 12.12
C SER A 157 3.70 0.36 12.87
N HIS A 158 3.84 -0.14 14.11
CA HIS A 158 5.09 -0.05 14.87
C HIS A 158 6.21 -0.96 14.35
N ALA A 159 5.89 -2.17 13.88
CA ALA A 159 6.88 -3.13 13.39
C ALA A 159 7.50 -2.72 12.04
N LEU A 160 6.74 -2.00 11.21
CA LEU A 160 7.19 -1.45 9.93
C LEU A 160 7.79 -0.05 10.04
N ARG A 161 8.19 0.36 11.25
CA ARG A 161 8.99 1.57 11.45
C ARG A 161 10.46 1.32 11.12
N GLU A 162 11.13 2.35 10.62
CA GLU A 162 12.58 2.33 10.56
C GLU A 162 13.13 2.19 11.98
N ASP A 163 14.14 1.34 12.15
CA ASP A 163 14.92 1.39 13.39
C ASP A 163 15.47 2.82 13.45
N GLN A 164 15.19 3.53 14.55
CA GLN A 164 15.95 4.74 14.86
C GLN A 164 17.38 4.29 15.20
N VAL A 165 18.16 3.95 14.17
CA VAL A 165 19.60 3.88 14.29
C VAL A 165 20.02 5.31 14.51
N ASN A 166 20.41 5.62 15.75
CA ASN A 166 21.09 6.84 16.16
C ASN A 166 21.87 7.47 15.01
N GLN A 167 21.32 8.51 14.39
CA GLN A 167 22.15 9.51 13.73
C GLN A 167 22.72 10.38 14.84
N SER A 168 23.72 9.83 15.54
CA SER A 168 24.71 10.60 16.27
C SER A 168 25.89 10.79 15.34
N SER A 169 26.00 11.97 14.74
CA SER A 169 27.24 12.51 14.21
C SER A 169 27.25 14.01 14.43
#